data_AF-A0A920U6J2-F1
#
_entry.id   AF-A0A920U6J2-F1
#
_cell.length_a   1.000
_cell.length_b   1.000
_cell.length_c   1.000
_cell.angle_alpha   90.00
_cell.angle_beta   90.00
_cell.angle_gamma   90.00
#
_symmetry.space_group_name_H-M   'P 1'
#
loop_
_entity.id
_entity.type
_entity.pdbx_description
1 polymer ?
#
loop_
_entity_poly.entity_id
_entity_poly.type
_entity_poly.pdbx_seq_one_letter_code
_entity_poly.pdbx_strand_id
1 'polypeptide(L)'
;MWTVAAARLILGSDANLQVPPNLSANDYQIYLNAGINDWGGVSPLTIDFVNPEAPWPVLNDLKKKTEDAGFELKPRLPVYPEYFIETEDFLPASLQRKVSAWPIQRDMYKGECRDMPSNSEEQSPSRV
;
A
#
# COMPACT_ATOMS: atom_id res chain seq x y z
N MET A 1 5.46 13.69 4.39
CA MET A 1 4.73 12.86 5.38
C MET A 1 3.32 13.37 5.67
N TRP A 2 3.15 14.61 6.17
CA TRP A 2 1.81 15.13 6.55
C TRP A 2 0.77 15.05 5.41
N THR A 3 1.19 15.27 4.16
CA THR A 3 0.31 15.23 2.99
C THR A 3 -0.38 13.88 2.81
N VAL A 4 0.32 12.78 3.06
CA VAL A 4 -0.24 11.42 2.93
C VAL A 4 -1.27 11.18 4.03
N ALA A 5 -0.94 11.52 5.28
CA ALA A 5 -1.87 11.39 6.40
C ALA A 5 -3.11 12.26 6.20
N ALA A 6 -2.94 13.50 5.75
CA ALA A 6 -4.06 14.39 5.41
C ALA A 6 -4.92 13.79 4.28
N ALA A 7 -4.31 13.25 3.21
CA ALA A 7 -5.03 12.60 2.13
C ALA A 7 -5.83 11.38 2.64
N ARG A 8 -5.25 10.56 3.52
CA ARG A 8 -5.95 9.42 4.13
C ARG A 8 -7.17 9.85 4.94
N LEU A 9 -7.06 10.94 5.70
CA LEU A 9 -8.18 11.47 6.48
C LEU A 9 -9.27 12.10 5.60
N ILE A 10 -8.89 12.79 4.52
CA ILE A 10 -9.83 13.49 3.63
C ILE A 10 -10.54 12.53 2.68
N LEU A 11 -9.79 11.59 2.08
CA LEU A 11 -10.31 10.67 1.06
C LEU A 11 -10.90 9.38 1.65
N GLY A 12 -10.70 9.15 2.95
CA GLY A 12 -11.20 7.98 3.66
C GLY A 12 -10.36 6.73 3.45
N SER A 13 -10.81 5.62 4.06
CA SER A 13 -10.11 4.33 4.04
C SER A 13 -10.13 3.61 2.69
N ASP A 14 -11.15 3.87 1.87
CA ASP A 14 -11.34 3.14 0.61
C ASP A 14 -10.46 3.67 -0.54
N ALA A 15 -9.92 4.89 -0.42
CA ALA A 15 -9.03 5.44 -1.44
C ALA A 15 -7.65 4.74 -1.42
N ASN A 16 -7.15 4.34 -2.59
CA ASN A 16 -5.76 3.88 -2.70
C ASN A 16 -4.80 5.07 -2.69
N LEU A 17 -3.82 5.05 -1.80
CA LEU A 17 -2.76 6.05 -1.69
C LEU A 17 -1.42 5.40 -2.00
N GLN A 18 -0.77 5.95 -3.02
CA GLN A 18 0.46 5.42 -3.57
C GLN A 18 1.64 6.36 -3.31
N VAL A 19 2.77 5.83 -2.81
CA VAL A 19 4.02 6.60 -2.64
C VAL A 19 5.25 5.78 -3.06
N PRO A 20 5.96 6.17 -4.15
CA PRO A 20 7.19 5.53 -4.59
C PRO A 20 8.25 5.47 -3.49
N PRO A 21 8.80 4.29 -3.12
CA PRO A 21 9.71 4.15 -2.00
C PRO A 21 11.09 4.76 -2.27
N ASN A 22 11.48 4.89 -3.55
CA ASN A 22 12.76 5.45 -3.96
C ASN A 22 12.90 6.95 -3.65
N LEU A 23 11.80 7.71 -3.65
CA LEU A 23 11.81 9.16 -3.40
C LEU A 23 12.04 9.54 -1.94
N SER A 24 12.07 8.58 -1.03
CA SER A 24 12.45 8.76 0.38
C SER A 24 13.21 7.54 0.90
N ALA A 25 14.25 7.13 0.17
CA ALA A 25 14.92 5.84 0.29
C ALA A 25 15.33 5.43 1.73
N ASN A 26 15.68 6.38 2.60
CA ASN A 26 16.11 6.08 3.97
C ASN A 26 14.95 5.66 4.89
N ASP A 27 13.79 6.31 4.77
CA ASP A 27 12.72 6.26 5.77
C ASP A 27 11.33 5.97 5.19
N TYR A 28 11.23 5.41 3.98
CA TYR A 28 9.96 5.19 3.29
C TYR A 28 8.93 4.39 4.09
N GLN A 29 9.34 3.52 5.02
CA GLN A 29 8.45 2.78 5.92
C GLN A 29 7.48 3.69 6.70
N ILE A 30 7.85 4.96 6.92
CA ILE A 30 7.00 5.93 7.60
C ILE A 30 5.69 6.21 6.86
N TYR A 31 5.65 5.97 5.54
CA TYR A 31 4.45 6.18 4.74
C TYR A 31 3.38 5.12 4.99
N LEU A 32 3.76 3.90 5.40
CA LEU A 32 2.80 2.89 5.84
C LEU A 32 2.01 3.39 7.06
N ASN A 33 2.71 3.96 8.04
CA ASN A 33 2.09 4.57 9.22
C ASN A 33 1.25 5.81 8.86
N ALA A 34 1.62 6.52 7.79
CA ALA A 34 0.83 7.65 7.28
C ALA A 34 -0.41 7.21 6.48
N GLY A 35 -0.59 5.91 6.22
CA GLY A 35 -1.78 5.34 5.62
C GLY A 35 -1.70 5.10 4.12
N ILE A 36 -0.50 4.97 3.53
CA ILE A 36 -0.42 4.37 2.19
C ILE A 36 -0.85 2.91 2.25
N ASN A 37 -1.34 2.40 1.13
CA ASN A 37 -1.57 0.98 0.92
C ASN A 37 -0.88 0.47 -0.36
N ASP A 38 -0.03 1.30 -0.97
CA ASP A 38 0.67 0.99 -2.20
C ASP A 38 2.01 1.72 -2.30
N TRP A 39 3.09 0.95 -2.49
CA TRP A 39 4.43 1.50 -2.70
C TRP A 39 4.61 2.13 -4.07
N GLY A 40 3.80 1.78 -5.07
CA GLY A 40 3.79 2.53 -6.31
C GLY A 40 5.06 2.54 -7.14
N GLY A 41 5.09 1.71 -8.18
CA GLY A 41 6.27 1.61 -9.05
C GLY A 41 7.43 0.98 -8.30
N VAL A 42 7.75 -0.27 -8.63
CA VAL A 42 8.91 -0.97 -8.11
C VAL A 42 9.38 -1.90 -9.21
N SER A 43 10.67 -1.86 -9.54
CA SER A 43 11.24 -2.75 -10.54
C SER A 43 12.59 -3.28 -10.09
N PRO A 44 12.79 -4.60 -10.03
CA PRO A 44 14.11 -5.18 -9.82
C PRO A 44 14.94 -5.25 -11.12
N LEU A 45 14.34 -4.92 -12.28
CA LEU A 45 14.95 -5.13 -13.60
C LEU A 45 15.29 -3.83 -14.33
N THR A 46 14.56 -2.76 -14.05
CA THR A 46 14.66 -1.49 -14.78
C THR A 46 14.96 -0.36 -13.81
N ILE A 47 15.59 0.69 -14.29
CA ILE A 47 15.66 1.96 -13.56
C ILE A 47 14.27 2.62 -13.49
N ASP A 48 14.13 3.65 -12.66
CA ASP A 48 13.02 4.59 -12.76
C ASP A 48 13.30 5.52 -13.96
N PHE A 49 12.48 5.46 -15.01
CA PHE A 49 12.64 6.32 -16.19
C PHE A 49 12.15 7.74 -15.96
N VAL A 50 11.36 7.98 -14.89
CA VAL A 50 10.89 9.32 -14.52
C VAL A 50 11.92 10.02 -13.63
N ASN A 51 12.49 9.29 -12.66
CA ASN A 51 13.54 9.80 -11.75
C ASN A 51 14.79 8.90 -11.78
N PRO A 52 15.61 8.96 -12.84
CA PRO A 52 16.77 8.07 -13.02
C PRO A 52 17.81 8.13 -11.89
N GLU A 53 17.87 9.25 -11.16
CA GLU A 53 18.74 9.49 -10.02
C GLU A 53 18.26 8.82 -8.71
N ALA A 54 17.01 8.36 -8.67
CA ALA A 54 16.39 7.71 -7.52
C ALA A 54 16.16 6.22 -7.80
N PRO A 55 17.15 5.34 -7.53
CA PRO A 55 17.03 3.92 -7.83
C PRO A 55 15.95 3.24 -6.97
N TRP A 56 15.31 2.21 -7.52
CA TRP A 56 14.38 1.38 -6.75
C TRP A 56 15.09 0.71 -5.57
N PRO A 57 14.41 0.54 -4.42
CA PRO A 57 14.94 -0.26 -3.34
C PRO A 57 15.06 -1.73 -3.77
N VAL A 58 15.98 -2.45 -3.13
CA VAL A 58 16.07 -3.91 -3.29
C VAL A 58 14.76 -4.55 -2.82
N LEU A 59 14.19 -5.43 -3.64
CA LEU A 59 12.85 -6.00 -3.38
C LEU A 59 12.76 -6.73 -2.04
N ASN A 60 13.82 -7.44 -1.64
CA ASN A 60 13.87 -8.14 -0.36
C ASN A 60 13.84 -7.16 0.83
N ASP A 61 14.49 -6.00 0.71
CA ASP A 61 14.48 -4.98 1.76
C ASP A 61 13.12 -4.30 1.86
N LEU A 62 12.50 -4.00 0.71
CA LEU A 62 11.15 -3.46 0.65
C LEU A 62 10.15 -4.44 1.29
N LYS A 63 10.26 -5.73 0.96
CA LYS A 63 9.43 -6.79 1.54
C LYS A 63 9.60 -6.83 3.06
N LYS A 64 10.85 -6.94 3.53
CA LYS A 64 11.18 -7.00 4.95
C LYS A 64 10.63 -5.80 5.72
N LYS A 65 10.89 -4.56 5.25
CA LYS A 65 10.39 -3.36 5.91
C LYS A 65 8.85 -3.25 5.91
N THR A 66 8.18 -3.79 4.89
CA THR A 66 6.72 -3.86 4.83
C THR A 66 6.19 -4.84 5.89
N GLU A 67 6.80 -6.02 5.99
CA GLU A 67 6.46 -7.07 6.96
C GLU A 67 6.76 -6.65 8.40
N ASP A 68 7.90 -5.99 8.64
CA ASP A 68 8.28 -5.44 9.95
C ASP A 68 7.27 -4.38 10.44
N ALA A 69 6.58 -3.71 9.53
CA ALA A 69 5.49 -2.77 9.83
C ALA A 69 4.12 -3.45 9.97
N GLY A 70 4.04 -4.78 9.86
CA GLY A 70 2.81 -5.56 10.01
C GLY A 70 1.96 -5.68 8.74
N PHE A 71 2.50 -5.32 7.57
CA PHE A 71 1.82 -5.40 6.27
C PHE A 71 2.40 -6.52 5.41
N GLU A 72 1.66 -6.95 4.39
CA GLU A 72 2.13 -7.94 3.41
C GLU A 72 2.44 -7.24 2.08
N LEU A 73 3.64 -7.46 1.52
CA LEU A 73 3.99 -6.94 0.20
C LEU A 73 3.43 -7.85 -0.90
N LYS A 74 2.41 -7.38 -1.63
CA LYS A 74 1.80 -8.10 -2.77
C LYS A 74 2.02 -7.36 -4.09
N PRO A 75 2.36 -8.07 -5.19
CA PRO A 75 2.34 -7.49 -6.52
C PRO A 75 0.90 -7.23 -6.95
N ARG A 76 0.67 -6.14 -7.68
CA ARG A 76 -0.65 -5.79 -8.23
C ARG A 76 -0.57 -5.49 -9.73
N LEU A 77 -1.72 -5.52 -10.38
CA LEU A 77 -1.88 -4.97 -11.72
C LEU A 77 -1.95 -3.42 -11.66
N PRO A 78 -1.71 -2.71 -12.78
CA PRO A 78 -1.85 -1.26 -12.83
C PRO A 78 -3.26 -0.75 -12.47
N VAL A 79 -4.28 -1.56 -12.74
CA VAL A 79 -5.67 -1.32 -12.34
C VAL A 79 -5.96 -1.99 -11.00
N TYR A 80 -6.66 -1.29 -10.09
CA TYR A 80 -7.03 -1.86 -8.79
C TYR A 80 -8.21 -2.83 -8.90
N PRO A 81 -8.28 -3.86 -8.02
CA PRO A 81 -9.33 -4.87 -8.04
C PRO A 81 -10.76 -4.34 -8.10
N GLU A 82 -11.09 -3.28 -7.39
CA GLU A 82 -12.43 -2.70 -7.36
C GLU A 82 -12.92 -2.16 -8.71
N TYR A 83 -12.03 -1.98 -9.68
CA TYR A 83 -12.38 -1.54 -11.03
C TYR A 83 -12.54 -2.69 -12.03
N PHE A 84 -12.36 -3.95 -11.61
CA PHE A 84 -12.58 -5.09 -12.50
C PHE A 84 -13.09 -6.36 -11.80
N ILE A 85 -13.14 -6.41 -10.48
CA ILE A 85 -13.82 -7.47 -9.73
C ILE A 85 -15.28 -7.08 -9.61
N GLU A 86 -16.18 -7.95 -10.06
CA GLU A 86 -17.63 -7.78 -9.95
C GLU A 86 -18.18 -6.50 -10.65
N THR A 87 -17.42 -5.92 -11.57
CA THR A 87 -17.82 -4.81 -12.46
C THR A 87 -17.23 -4.98 -13.86
N GLU A 88 -17.92 -4.46 -14.88
CA GLU A 88 -17.46 -4.39 -16.28
C GLU A 88 -17.38 -2.94 -16.80
N ASP A 89 -17.50 -1.94 -15.92
CA ASP A 89 -17.70 -0.54 -16.32
C ASP A 89 -16.40 0.17 -16.77
N PHE A 90 -15.24 -0.33 -16.31
CA PHE A 90 -13.97 0.39 -16.45
C PHE A 90 -13.01 -0.20 -17.48
N LEU A 91 -13.18 -1.47 -17.85
CA LEU A 91 -12.30 -2.17 -18.77
C LEU A 91 -13.08 -2.71 -19.99
N PRO A 92 -12.51 -2.64 -21.20
CA PRO A 92 -13.09 -3.33 -22.34
C PRO A 92 -13.11 -4.85 -22.11
N ALA A 93 -14.12 -5.54 -22.64
CA ALA A 93 -14.32 -6.98 -22.45
C ALA A 93 -13.11 -7.86 -22.78
N SER A 94 -12.23 -7.42 -23.70
CA SER A 94 -10.99 -8.12 -24.01
C SER A 94 -9.95 -8.08 -22.88
N LEU A 95 -9.88 -6.97 -22.13
CA LEU A 95 -9.03 -6.83 -20.95
C LEU A 95 -9.68 -7.45 -19.72
N GLN A 96 -11.00 -7.27 -19.54
CA GLN A 96 -11.77 -7.86 -18.45
C GLN A 96 -11.49 -9.35 -18.32
N ARG A 97 -11.62 -10.11 -19.43
CA ARG A 97 -11.32 -11.55 -19.46
C ARG A 97 -9.89 -11.91 -19.05
N LYS A 98 -8.90 -11.07 -19.39
CA LYS A 98 -7.49 -11.32 -19.05
C LYS A 98 -7.22 -11.03 -17.60
N VAL A 99 -7.75 -9.93 -17.07
CA VAL A 99 -7.53 -9.56 -15.68
C VAL A 99 -8.26 -10.53 -14.76
N SER A 100 -9.51 -10.92 -15.04
CA SER A 100 -10.26 -11.88 -14.19
C SER A 100 -9.63 -13.29 -14.11
N ALA A 101 -8.75 -13.63 -15.06
CA ALA A 101 -8.00 -14.88 -15.04
C ALA A 101 -6.69 -14.80 -14.20
N TRP A 102 -6.35 -13.62 -13.67
CA TRP A 102 -5.10 -13.41 -12.92
C TRP A 102 -5.20 -13.96 -11.49
N PRO A 103 -4.38 -14.95 -11.10
CA PRO A 103 -4.60 -15.71 -9.86
C PRO A 103 -4.42 -14.91 -8.57
N ILE A 104 -3.65 -13.82 -8.59
CA ILE A 104 -3.27 -13.06 -7.38
C ILE A 104 -4.45 -12.25 -6.81
N GLN A 105 -5.55 -12.09 -7.56
CA GLN A 105 -6.60 -11.12 -7.25
C GLN A 105 -7.46 -11.43 -6.02
N ARG A 106 -7.61 -12.70 -5.63
CA ARG A 106 -8.52 -13.08 -4.53
C ARG A 106 -8.01 -12.73 -3.14
N ASP A 107 -6.69 -12.70 -2.95
CA ASP A 107 -6.09 -12.46 -1.63
C ASP A 107 -5.71 -10.99 -1.38
N MET A 108 -6.05 -10.10 -2.32
CA MET A 108 -5.64 -8.68 -2.30
C MET A 108 -6.65 -7.75 -1.64
N TYR A 109 -7.79 -8.27 -1.16
CA TYR A 109 -8.83 -7.43 -0.57
C TYR A 109 -8.61 -7.19 0.91
N LYS A 110 -8.51 -5.89 1.25
CA LYS A 110 -8.52 -5.29 2.58
C LYS A 110 -7.59 -5.99 3.57
N GLY A 111 -6.31 -5.62 3.52
CA GLY A 111 -5.53 -5.59 4.75
C GLY A 111 -6.23 -4.63 5.70
N GLU A 112 -7.00 -5.16 6.64
CA GLU A 112 -7.49 -4.40 7.76
C GLU A 112 -6.27 -3.72 8.38
N CYS A 113 -6.25 -2.39 8.32
CA CYS A 113 -5.33 -1.61 9.13
C CYS A 113 -5.68 -2.00 10.56
N ARG A 114 -4.93 -2.95 11.16
CA ARG A 114 -5.20 -3.43 12.51
C ARG A 114 -5.41 -2.20 13.37
N ASP A 115 -6.56 -2.13 14.03
CA ASP A 115 -6.94 -1.01 14.88
C ASP A 115 -5.72 -0.59 15.71
N MET A 116 -5.39 0.71 15.67
CA MET A 116 -4.44 1.26 16.64
C MET A 116 -4.93 0.83 18.03
N PRO A 117 -4.07 0.31 18.91
CA PRO A 117 -4.49 -0.13 20.22
C PRO A 117 -5.23 1.01 20.91
N SER A 118 -6.51 0.80 21.19
CA SER A 118 -7.32 1.76 21.95
C SER A 118 -6.63 1.97 23.29
N ASN A 119 -6.26 3.22 23.57
CA ASN A 119 -5.59 3.61 24.79
C ASN A 119 -6.55 3.35 25.96
N SER A 120 -6.47 2.16 26.55
CA SER A 120 -7.27 1.73 27.71
C SER A 120 -6.36 1.08 28.76
N GLU A 121 -5.27 1.78 29.08
CA GLU A 121 -4.62 1.64 30.38
C GLU A 121 -4.54 3.02 31.02
N GLU A 122 -5.71 3.53 31.43
CA GLU A 122 -5.77 4.50 32.51
C GLU A 122 -5.35 3.77 33.80
N GLN A 123 -4.08 3.92 34.16
CA GLN A 123 -3.56 3.46 35.44
C GLN A 123 -4.34 4.15 36.57
N SER A 124 -5.24 3.39 37.19
CA SER A 124 -5.88 3.77 38.45
C SER A 124 -4.80 3.89 39.54
N PRO A 125 -4.65 5.04 40.22
CA PRO A 125 -3.68 5.17 41.29
C PRO A 125 -4.11 4.32 42.50
N SER A 126 -3.20 3.46 42.96
CA SER A 126 -3.36 2.68 44.19
C SER A 126 -3.60 3.63 45.38
N ARG A 127 -4.73 3.46 46.05
CA ARG A 127 -4.95 4.02 47.39
C ARG A 127 -3.92 3.40 48.35
N VAL A 128 -3.15 4.27 49.00
CA VAL A 128 -2.57 4.05 50.33
C VAL A 128 -3.10 5.19 51.21
#